data_AF-A0A350QHX2-F1
#
_entry.id   AF-A0A350QHX2-F1
#
_cell.length_a   1.000
_cell.length_b   1.000
_cell.length_c   1.000
_cell.angle_alpha   90.00
_cell.angle_beta   90.00
_cell.angle_gamma   90.00
#
_symmetry.space_group_name_H-M   'P 1'
#
loop_
_entity.id
_entity.type
_entity.pdbx_description
1 polymer ?
#
loop_
_entity_poly.entity_id
_entity_poly.type
_entity_poly.pdbx_seq_one_letter_code
_entity_poly.pdbx_strand_id
1 'polypeptide(L)'
;MDKLELAEQQLSALTQGIVAEDYVSSVSQLESLNEQIQQLFLAPNSIEPINYARLRALSVNFAKLIDDLSKRRYQIKDSISQIASVKSENKVTRTYHIDRNR
;
A
#
# COMPACT_ATOMS: atom_id res chain seq x y z
N MET A 1 -5.73 -26.61 -7.13
CA MET A 1 -5.17 -25.47 -6.37
C MET A 1 -6.01 -25.28 -5.15
N ASP A 2 -5.35 -25.24 -3.99
CA ASP A 2 -6.01 -24.90 -2.73
C ASP A 2 -6.37 -23.40 -2.72
N LYS A 3 -7.49 -23.02 -2.10
CA LYS A 3 -7.88 -21.61 -1.95
C LYS A 3 -6.82 -20.81 -1.19
N LEU A 4 -6.15 -21.44 -0.23
CA LEU A 4 -5.05 -20.82 0.51
C LEU A 4 -3.83 -20.56 -0.39
N GLU A 5 -3.48 -21.52 -1.24
CA GLU A 5 -2.37 -21.39 -2.20
C GLU A 5 -2.64 -20.30 -3.24
N LEU A 6 -3.89 -20.18 -3.70
CA LEU A 6 -4.31 -19.09 -4.58
C LEU A 6 -4.13 -17.72 -3.91
N ALA A 7 -4.55 -17.59 -2.64
CA ALA A 7 -4.42 -16.33 -1.90
C ALA A 7 -2.94 -15.96 -1.65
N GLU A 8 -2.08 -16.94 -1.38
CA GLU A 8 -0.62 -16.75 -1.27
C GLU A 8 -0.01 -16.24 -2.59
N GLN A 9 -0.41 -16.83 -3.72
CA GLN A 9 0.04 -16.37 -5.04
C GLN A 9 -0.45 -14.96 -5.37
N GLN A 10 -1.71 -14.65 -5.04
CA GLN A 10 -2.26 -13.31 -5.23
C GLN A 10 -1.53 -12.27 -4.38
N LEU A 11 -1.16 -12.59 -3.13
CA LEU A 11 -0.36 -11.70 -2.29
C LEU A 11 1.02 -11.43 -2.91
N SER A 12 1.66 -12.47 -3.46
CA SER A 12 2.93 -12.32 -4.18
C SER A 12 2.78 -11.44 -5.42
N ALA A 13 1.76 -11.67 -6.24
CA ALA A 13 1.48 -10.89 -7.44
C ALA A 13 1.19 -9.41 -7.10
N LEU A 14 0.38 -9.16 -6.06
CA LEU A 14 0.09 -7.83 -5.56
C LEU A 14 1.37 -7.10 -5.12
N THR A 15 2.24 -7.80 -4.38
CA THR A 15 3.52 -7.24 -3.93
C THR A 15 4.41 -6.86 -5.12
N GLN A 16 4.45 -7.70 -6.15
CA GLN A 16 5.21 -7.41 -7.38
C GLN A 16 4.62 -6.24 -8.16
N GLY A 17 3.29 -6.16 -8.29
CA GLY A 17 2.60 -5.04 -8.94
C GLY A 17 2.88 -3.71 -8.25
N ILE A 18 2.89 -3.70 -6.91
CA ILE A 18 3.25 -2.51 -6.12
C ILE A 18 4.71 -2.10 -6.33
N VAL A 19 5.64 -3.07 -6.43
CA VAL A 19 7.06 -2.80 -6.71
C VAL A 19 7.26 -2.28 -8.13
N ALA A 20 6.46 -2.77 -9.09
CA ALA A 20 6.45 -2.31 -10.47
C ALA A 20 5.67 -1.00 -10.68
N GLU A 21 5.16 -0.38 -9.60
CA GLU A 21 4.35 0.84 -9.62
C GLU A 21 3.03 0.75 -10.40
N ASP A 22 2.54 -0.48 -10.67
CA ASP A 22 1.23 -0.70 -11.26
C ASP A 22 0.12 -0.63 -10.21
N TYR A 23 -0.16 0.58 -9.73
CA TYR A 23 -1.12 0.81 -8.66
C TYR A 23 -2.57 0.60 -9.10
N VAL A 24 -2.89 0.80 -10.38
CA VAL A 24 -4.27 0.66 -10.89
C VAL A 24 -4.70 -0.80 -10.82
N SER A 25 -3.89 -1.72 -11.35
CA SER A 25 -4.18 -3.15 -11.28
C SER A 25 -4.10 -3.67 -9.84
N SER A 26 -3.16 -3.14 -9.04
CA SER A 26 -2.95 -3.55 -7.65
C SER A 26 -4.15 -3.26 -6.74
N VAL A 27 -4.90 -2.18 -6.97
CA VAL A 27 -6.10 -1.86 -6.17
C VAL A 27 -7.16 -2.96 -6.30
N SER A 28 -7.49 -3.36 -7.53
CA SER A 28 -8.48 -4.41 -7.77
C SER A 28 -8.05 -5.77 -7.20
N GLN A 29 -6.74 -6.07 -7.27
CA GLN A 29 -6.19 -7.29 -6.67
C GLN A 29 -6.23 -7.27 -5.14
N LEU A 30 -6.05 -6.11 -4.52
CA LEU A 30 -6.09 -5.95 -3.07
C LEU A 30 -7.49 -6.20 -2.51
N GLU A 31 -8.53 -5.70 -3.15
CA GLU A 31 -9.93 -5.95 -2.76
C GLU A 31 -10.27 -7.44 -2.86
N SER A 32 -9.92 -8.06 -3.99
CA SER A 32 -10.14 -9.49 -4.21
C SER A 32 -9.42 -10.36 -3.18
N LEU A 33 -8.15 -10.05 -2.88
CA LEU A 33 -7.36 -10.78 -1.89
C LEU A 33 -7.94 -10.63 -0.48
N ASN A 34 -8.41 -9.44 -0.11
CA ASN A 34 -9.03 -9.20 1.19
C ASN A 34 -10.31 -10.04 1.37
N GLU A 35 -11.17 -10.10 0.36
CA GLU A 35 -12.36 -10.95 0.38
C GLU A 35 -12.01 -12.44 0.52
N GLN A 36 -10.99 -12.90 -0.22
CA GLN A 36 -10.53 -14.30 -0.14
C GLN A 36 -9.99 -14.65 1.25
N ILE A 37 -9.16 -13.78 1.84
CA ILE A 37 -8.64 -13.98 3.20
C ILE A 37 -9.81 -14.05 4.19
N GLN A 38 -10.80 -13.15 4.11
CA GLN A 38 -11.97 -13.19 5.00
C GLN A 38 -12.77 -14.49 4.84
N GLN A 39 -12.98 -14.97 3.62
CA GLN A 39 -13.68 -16.23 3.38
C GLN A 39 -12.93 -17.43 3.97
N LEU A 40 -11.60 -17.43 3.92
CA LEU A 40 -10.77 -18.48 4.53
C LEU A 40 -10.93 -18.51 6.06
N PHE A 41 -11.14 -17.36 6.71
CA PHE A 41 -11.42 -17.29 8.15
C PHE A 41 -12.87 -17.63 8.52
N LEU A 42 -13.85 -17.33 7.66
CA LEU A 42 -15.27 -17.58 7.92
C LEU A 42 -15.66 -19.05 7.72
N ALA A 43 -14.92 -19.79 6.88
CA ALA A 43 -15.14 -21.21 6.62
C ALA A 43 -13.96 -22.10 7.05
N PRO A 44 -13.57 -22.08 8.35
CA PRO A 44 -12.39 -22.81 8.84
C PRO A 44 -12.54 -24.33 8.71
N ASN A 45 -13.78 -24.85 8.64
CA ASN A 45 -14.08 -26.26 8.42
C ASN A 45 -13.57 -26.78 7.05
N SER A 46 -13.20 -25.87 6.13
CA SER A 46 -12.63 -26.18 4.81
C SER A 46 -11.10 -26.25 4.83
N ILE A 47 -10.46 -25.85 5.93
CA ILE A 47 -9.02 -25.70 6.04
C ILE A 47 -8.51 -26.71 7.07
N GLU A 48 -7.65 -27.62 6.62
CA GLU A 48 -7.03 -28.56 7.53
C GLU A 48 -6.21 -27.83 8.61
N PRO A 49 -6.17 -28.33 9.87
CA PRO A 49 -5.49 -27.64 10.95
C PRO A 49 -4.01 -27.30 10.69
N ILE A 50 -3.34 -28.10 9.86
CA ILE A 50 -1.97 -27.88 9.40
C ILE A 50 -1.80 -26.57 8.62
N ASN A 51 -2.86 -26.08 7.99
CA ASN A 51 -2.87 -24.88 7.17
C ASN A 51 -3.24 -23.60 7.95
N TYR A 52 -3.62 -23.69 9.24
CA TYR A 52 -3.89 -22.50 10.06
C TYR A 52 -2.65 -21.61 10.25
N ALA A 53 -1.46 -22.23 10.38
CA ALA A 53 -0.21 -21.49 10.49
C ALA A 53 0.07 -20.67 9.21
N ARG A 54 -0.21 -21.26 8.04
CA ARG A 54 -0.07 -20.59 6.74
C ARG A 54 -1.09 -19.47 6.58
N LEU A 55 -2.36 -19.70 6.92
CA LEU A 55 -3.39 -18.65 6.91
C LEU A 55 -3.04 -17.47 7.83
N ARG A 56 -2.49 -17.76 9.02
CA ARG A 56 -2.00 -16.74 9.93
C ARG A 56 -0.83 -15.96 9.32
N ALA A 57 0.14 -16.65 8.72
CA ALA A 57 1.27 -16.01 8.06
C ALA A 57 0.83 -15.12 6.88
N LEU A 58 -0.09 -15.61 6.05
CA LEU A 58 -0.70 -14.85 4.95
C LEU A 58 -1.31 -13.54 5.46
N SER A 59 -2.09 -13.62 6.54
CA SER A 59 -2.76 -12.46 7.14
C SER A 59 -1.79 -11.44 7.72
N VAL A 60 -0.74 -11.92 8.41
CA VAL A 60 0.32 -11.06 8.95
C VAL A 60 1.07 -10.36 7.81
N ASN A 61 1.40 -11.08 6.74
CA ASN A 61 2.10 -10.51 5.59
C ASN A 61 1.22 -9.49 4.85
N PHE A 62 -0.07 -9.78 4.69
CA PHE A 62 -1.02 -8.84 4.10
C PHE A 62 -1.15 -7.56 4.94
N ALA A 63 -1.27 -7.69 6.27
CA ALA A 63 -1.32 -6.53 7.17
C ALA A 63 -0.02 -5.70 7.11
N LYS A 64 1.14 -6.35 7.03
CA LYS A 64 2.43 -5.67 6.88
C LYS A 64 2.51 -4.88 5.57
N LEU A 65 2.02 -5.45 4.47
CA LEU A 65 1.98 -4.76 3.18
C LEU A 65 1.14 -3.48 3.25
N ILE A 66 -0.03 -3.54 3.90
CA ILE A 66 -0.90 -2.36 4.11
C ILE A 66 -0.17 -1.28 4.93
N ASP A 67 0.51 -1.66 6.01
CA ASP A 67 1.27 -0.73 6.84
C ASP A 67 2.40 -0.04 6.05
N ASP A 68 3.16 -0.81 5.25
CA ASP A 68 4.24 -0.29 4.40
C ASP A 68 3.70 0.69 3.34
N LEU A 69 2.56 0.38 2.72
CA LEU A 69 1.89 1.29 1.78
C LEU A 69 1.40 2.58 2.47
N SER A 70 0.86 2.48 3.69
CA SER A 70 0.42 3.63 4.46
C SER A 70 1.58 4.57 4.80
N LYS A 71 2.73 4.02 5.18
CA LYS A 71 3.97 4.78 5.42
C LYS A 71 4.45 5.49 4.16
N ARG A 72 4.48 4.79 3.01
CA ARG A 72 4.83 5.40 1.72
C ARG A 72 3.91 6.55 1.35
N ARG A 73 2.59 6.39 1.56
CA ARG A 73 1.61 7.47 1.33
C ARG A 73 1.92 8.69 2.20
N TYR A 74 2.26 8.49 3.47
CA TYR A 74 2.63 9.59 4.36
C TYR A 74 3.90 10.31 3.88
N GLN A 75 4.92 9.57 3.46
CA GLN A 75 6.16 10.13 2.90
C GLN A 75 5.91 10.94 1.62
N ILE A 76 5.06 10.45 0.70
CA ILE A 76 4.68 11.18 -0.51
C ILE A 76 3.97 12.49 -0.15
N LYS A 77 3.02 12.44 0.79
CA LYS A 77 2.30 13.64 1.26
C LYS A 77 3.26 14.67 1.88
N ASP A 78 4.22 14.21 2.66
CA ASP A 78 5.23 15.08 3.29
C ASP A 78 6.12 15.73 2.23
N SER A 79 6.64 14.95 1.27
CA SER A 79 7.42 15.45 0.14
C SER A 79 6.67 16.50 -0.69
N ILE A 80 5.37 16.27 -0.98
CA ILE A 80 4.54 17.25 -1.69
C ILE A 80 4.39 18.55 -0.87
N SER A 81 4.23 18.43 0.45
CA SER A 81 4.09 19.58 1.36
C SER A 81 5.39 20.39 1.45
N GLN A 82 6.54 19.72 1.46
CA GLN A 82 7.86 20.36 1.40
C GLN A 82 8.05 21.10 0.07
N ILE A 83 7.73 20.47 -1.07
CA ILE A 83 7.81 21.12 -2.40
C ILE A 83 6.90 22.36 -2.46
N ALA A 84 5.68 22.27 -1.93
CA ALA A 84 4.75 23.40 -1.88
C ALA A 84 5.29 24.55 -1.02
N SER A 85 5.96 24.23 0.11
CA SER A 85 6.56 25.20 1.03
C SER A 85 7.80 25.88 0.41
N VAL A 86 8.69 25.14 -0.25
CA VAL A 86 9.83 25.73 -0.97
C VAL A 86 9.35 26.64 -2.11
N LYS A 87 8.26 26.26 -2.79
CA LYS A 87 7.67 27.10 -3.85
C LYS A 87 7.02 28.37 -3.31
N SER A 88 6.41 28.32 -2.12
CA SER A 88 5.86 29.52 -1.46
C SER A 88 6.98 30.42 -0.94
N GLU A 89 8.03 29.87 -0.33
CA GLU A 89 9.22 30.63 0.08
C GLU A 89 9.95 31.27 -1.11
N ASN A 90 10.13 30.56 -2.23
CA ASN A 90 10.69 31.15 -3.45
C ASN A 90 9.82 32.28 -4.03
N LYS A 91 8.49 32.17 -3.93
CA LYS A 91 7.58 33.28 -4.29
C LYS A 91 7.74 34.46 -3.36
N VAL A 92 7.78 34.22 -2.04
CA VAL A 92 8.00 35.24 -1.01
C VAL A 92 9.33 35.96 -1.28
N THR A 93 10.45 35.26 -1.43
CA THR A 93 11.77 35.83 -1.72
C THR A 93 11.81 36.61 -3.04
N ARG A 94 11.13 36.15 -4.09
CA ARG A 94 10.99 36.93 -5.34
C ARG A 94 10.19 38.22 -5.16
N THR A 95 9.17 38.21 -4.30
CA THR A 95 8.32 39.39 -4.08
C THR A 95 9.07 40.46 -3.27
N TYR A 96 9.85 40.07 -2.25
CA TYR A 96 10.63 41.02 -1.44
C TYR A 96 11.85 41.62 -2.17
N HIS A 97 12.37 40.98 -3.22
CA HIS A 97 13.47 41.53 -4.02
C HIS A 97 13.04 42.53 -5.11
N ILE A 98 11.74 42.66 -5.39
CA ILE A 98 11.26 43.56 -6.47
C ILE A 98 10.95 44.98 -5.95
N ASP A 99 10.76 45.19 -4.65
CA ASP A 99 10.35 46.51 -4.08
C ASP A 99 11.46 47.26 -3.33
N ARG A 100 12.74 47.10 -3.72
CA ARG A 100 13.87 47.85 -3.11
C ARG A 100 14.75 48.62 -4.10
N ASN A 101 14.17 49.07 -5.22
CA ASN A 101 14.79 50.09 -6.08
C ASN A 101 13.73 51.14 -6.47
N ARG A 102 13.46 52.08 -5.57
CA ARG A 102 12.91 53.41 -5.88
C ARG A 102 13.56 54.43 -4.98
#